data_AF-A0A3D2V267-F1
#
_entry.id   AF-A0A3D2V267-F1
#
_cell.length_a   1.000
_cell.length_b   1.000
_cell.length_c   1.000
_cell.angle_alpha   90.00
_cell.angle_beta   90.00
_cell.angle_gamma   90.00
#
_symmetry.space_group_name_H-M   'P 1'
#
loop_
_entity.id
_entity.type
_entity.pdbx_description
1 polymer ?
#
loop_
_entity_poly.entity_id
_entity_poly.type
_entity_poly.pdbx_seq_one_letter_code
_entity_poly.pdbx_strand_id
1 'polypeptide(L)' 'MYHDQGMIPVKMDSVGQGVNITLGLPILRTSVDHGTAFDIAGRDKACAKNLKMALRTAAQLSQSTLSMQ' A
#
# COMPACT_ATOMS: atom_id res chain seq x y z
N MET A 1 -16.95 2.65 13.85
CA MET A 1 -16.71 3.21 12.49
C MET A 1 -16.31 2.07 11.56
N TYR A 2 -16.65 2.14 10.28
CA TYR A 2 -16.51 1.05 9.30
C TYR A 2 -15.77 1.46 8.03
N HIS A 3 -15.35 0.47 7.23
CA HIS A 3 -14.41 0.60 6.10
C HIS A 3 -14.69 1.80 5.19
N ASP A 4 -15.91 1.91 4.65
CA ASP A 4 -16.21 2.92 3.62
C ASP A 4 -16.19 4.34 4.17
N GLN A 5 -16.43 4.54 5.46
CA GLN A 5 -16.32 5.87 6.08
C GLN A 5 -14.89 6.42 6.03
N GLY A 6 -13.89 5.55 6.17
CA GLY A 6 -12.47 5.94 6.13
C GLY A 6 -11.86 5.85 4.74
N MET A 7 -12.20 4.81 3.96
CA MET A 7 -11.51 4.53 2.71
C MET A 7 -11.98 5.36 1.53
N ILE A 8 -13.26 5.80 1.51
CA ILE A 8 -13.76 6.69 0.45
C ILE A 8 -12.94 7.99 0.37
N PRO A 9 -12.78 8.78 1.44
CA PRO A 9 -12.01 10.03 1.36
C PRO A 9 -10.53 9.79 1.05
N VAL A 10 -9.91 8.74 1.62
CA VAL A 10 -8.50 8.40 1.36
C VAL A 10 -8.27 8.08 -0.12
N LYS A 11 -9.14 7.28 -0.75
CA LYS A 11 -8.97 6.90 -2.16
C LYS A 11 -9.25 8.04 -3.13
N MET A 12 -10.12 8.99 -2.76
CA MET A 12 -10.36 10.19 -3.57
C MET A 12 -9.12 11.10 -3.62
N ASP A 13 -8.39 11.25 -2.51
CA ASP A 13 -7.19 12.09 -2.45
C ASP A 13 -5.95 11.39 -3.03
N SER A 14 -5.83 10.07 -2.84
CA SER A 14 -4.61 9.31 -3.15
C SER A 14 -4.74 8.35 -4.33
N VAL A 15 -5.50 8.71 -5.38
CA VAL A 15 -5.78 7.82 -6.52
C VAL A 15 -4.51 7.14 -7.06
N GLY A 16 -4.42 5.82 -6.89
CA GLY A 16 -3.30 4.98 -7.34
C GLY A 16 -2.01 5.10 -6.50
N GLN A 17 -2.04 5.84 -5.39
CA GLN A 17 -0.89 6.17 -4.54
C GLN A 17 -1.07 5.74 -3.08
N GLY A 18 -2.25 5.26 -2.67
CA GLY A 18 -2.43 4.70 -1.32
C GLY A 18 -1.54 3.48 -1.05
N VAL A 19 -0.94 3.41 0.14
CA VAL A 19 -0.19 2.23 0.63
C VAL A 19 -0.90 1.67 1.85
N ASN A 20 -1.21 0.37 1.82
CA ASN A 20 -1.79 -0.32 2.97
C ASN A 20 -0.68 -0.73 3.94
N ILE A 21 -0.77 -0.29 5.20
CA ILE A 21 0.16 -0.66 6.28
C ILE A 21 -0.62 -1.48 7.31
N THR A 22 -0.09 -2.63 7.70
CA THR A 22 -0.70 -3.43 8.78
C THR A 22 0.01 -3.18 10.09
N LEU A 23 -0.71 -2.58 11.03
CA LEU A 23 -0.26 -2.34 12.39
C LEU A 23 -0.55 -3.56 13.28
N GLY A 24 0.25 -3.74 14.34
CA GLY A 24 0.06 -4.80 15.34
C GLY A 24 0.71 -6.15 15.03
N LEU A 25 1.40 -6.29 13.90
CA LEU A 25 2.21 -7.49 13.60
C LEU A 25 3.62 -7.39 14.21
N PRO A 26 4.29 -8.52 14.49
CA PRO A 26 5.68 -8.54 14.93
C PRO A 26 6.68 -8.29 13.79
N ILE A 27 6.18 -8.00 12.59
CA ILE A 27 6.98 -7.72 11.39
C ILE A 27 6.39 -6.51 10.66
N LEU A 28 7.24 -5.81 9.92
CA LEU A 28 6.81 -4.75 9.03
C LEU A 28 6.05 -5.34 7.83
N ARG A 29 4.80 -4.92 7.63
CA ARG A 29 4.00 -5.32 6.47
C ARG A 29 3.34 -4.13 5.77
N THR A 30 3.71 -3.93 4.52
CA THR A 30 3.05 -3.03 3.56
C THR A 30 2.38 -3.83 2.43
N SER A 31 1.39 -3.24 1.76
CA SER A 31 0.69 -3.85 0.62
C SER A 31 0.22 -2.78 -0.36
N VAL A 32 -0.05 -3.21 -1.60
CA VAL A 32 -0.76 -2.40 -2.60
C VAL A 32 -2.19 -2.08 -2.15
N ASP A 33 -2.78 -1.05 -2.74
CA ASP A 33 -4.17 -0.61 -2.52
C ASP A 33 -5.14 -0.93 -3.68
N HIS A 34 -4.67 -1.68 -4.68
CA HIS A 34 -5.52 -2.22 -5.75
C HIS A 34 -5.81 -3.71 -5.55
N GLY A 35 -6.83 -4.20 -6.24
CA GLY A 35 -7.17 -5.61 -6.33
C GLY A 35 -6.31 -6.37 -7.36
N THR A 36 -6.77 -7.56 -7.75
CA THR A 36 -6.03 -8.48 -8.64
C THR A 36 -6.05 -8.09 -10.12
N ALA A 37 -7.07 -7.33 -10.55
CA ALA A 37 -7.25 -6.88 -11.94
C ALA A 37 -7.12 -8.04 -12.97
N PHE A 38 -7.88 -9.13 -12.76
CA PHE A 38 -7.78 -10.34 -13.58
C PHE A 38 -8.06 -10.12 -15.07
N ASP A 39 -8.87 -9.13 -15.40
CA ASP A 39 -9.18 -8.72 -16.77
C ASP A 39 -7.96 -8.19 -17.55
N ILE A 40 -6.87 -7.80 -16.86
CA ILE A 40 -5.61 -7.35 -17.48
C ILE A 40 -4.42 -8.28 -17.22
N ALA A 41 -4.61 -9.40 -16.55
CA ALA A 41 -3.54 -10.36 -16.29
C ALA A 41 -2.94 -10.89 -17.61
N GLY A 42 -1.60 -10.86 -17.72
CA GLY A 42 -0.87 -11.31 -18.92
C GLY A 42 -0.98 -10.38 -20.13
N ARG A 43 -1.59 -9.20 -20.00
CA ARG A 43 -1.79 -8.25 -21.12
C ARG A 43 -0.79 -7.09 -21.16
N ASP A 44 0.19 -7.08 -20.26
CA ASP A 44 1.19 -6.01 -20.10
C ASP A 44 0.57 -4.60 -19.91
N LYS A 45 -0.56 -4.53 -19.19
CA LYS A 45 -1.28 -3.27 -18.90
C LYS A 45 -1.20 -2.80 -17.45
N ALA A 46 -0.64 -3.61 -16.56
CA ALA A 46 -0.61 -3.30 -15.13
C ALA A 46 0.41 -2.19 -14.81
N CYS A 47 0.04 -1.26 -13.93
CA CYS A 47 0.94 -0.19 -13.48
C CYS A 47 1.63 -0.56 -12.16
N ALA A 48 2.96 -0.70 -12.18
CA ALA A 48 3.74 -1.04 -10.99
C ALA A 48 3.97 0.13 -10.00
N LYS A 49 3.42 1.33 -10.26
CA LYS A 49 3.68 2.54 -9.44
C LYS A 49 3.29 2.34 -7.97
N ASN A 50 2.12 1.75 -7.71
CA ASN A 50 1.62 1.53 -6.35
C ASN A 50 2.49 0.51 -5.59
N LEU A 51 2.86 -0.59 -6.24
CA LEU A 51 3.79 -1.58 -5.66
C LEU A 51 5.15 -0.96 -5.32
N LYS A 52 5.73 -0.16 -6.24
CA LYS A 52 6.98 0.56 -5.97
C LYS A 52 6.86 1.49 -4.76
N MET A 53 5.69 2.11 -4.56
CA MET A 53 5.44 2.96 -3.41
C MET A 53 5.37 2.15 -2.12
N ALA A 54 4.64 1.04 -2.09
CA ALA A 54 4.57 0.15 -0.94
C ALA A 54 5.96 -0.34 -0.51
N LEU A 55 6.80 -0.73 -1.47
CA LEU A 55 8.19 -1.14 -1.20
C LEU A 55 9.04 0.00 -0.62
N ARG A 56 8.90 1.23 -1.15
CA ARG A 56 9.60 2.42 -0.62
C ARG A 56 9.15 2.75 0.79
N THR A 57 7.85 2.70 1.07
CA THR A 57 7.30 2.91 2.41
C THR A 57 7.84 1.88 3.39
N ALA A 58 7.94 0.60 3.01
CA ALA A 58 8.57 -0.41 3.85
C ALA A 58 10.03 -0.09 4.15
N ALA A 59 10.82 0.28 3.13
CA ALA A 59 12.24 0.63 3.30
C ALA A 59 12.45 1.88 4.16
N GLN A 60 11.53 2.84 4.13
CA GLN A 60 11.56 4.03 4.99
C GLN A 60 11.24 3.65 6.44
N LEU A 61 10.16 2.89 6.66
CA LEU A 61 9.74 2.45 7.98
C LEU A 61 10.80 1.56 8.66
N SER A 62 11.49 0.69 7.90
CA SER A 62 12.55 -0.15 8.45
C SER A 62 13.74 0.66 8.98
N GLN A 63 14.09 1.78 8.32
CA GLN A 63 15.15 2.67 8.79
C GLN A 63 14.74 3.39 10.07
N SER A 64 13.49 3.84 10.16
CA SER A 64 12.97 4.49 11.36
C SER A 64 12.92 3.55 12.57
N THR A 65 12.58 2.27 12.37
CA THR A 65 12.60 1.27 13.45
C THR A 65 14.01 1.03 13.98
N LEU A 66 15.03 0.97 13.11
CA LEU A 66 16.43 0.81 13.51
C LEU A 66 16.96 2.00 14.31
N SER A 67 16.50 3.22 14.02
CA SER A 67 16.88 4.42 14.78
C SER A 67 16.20 4.55 16.16
N MET A 68 15.18 3.73 16.44
CA MET A 68 14.49 3.70 17.74
C MET A 68 14.96 2.55 18.65
N GLN A 69 15.89 1.73 18.19
CA GLN A 69 16.60 0.72 18.98
C GLN A 69 17.97 1.25 19.40
#